data_AF-A0A011R126-F1
#
_entry.id   AF-A0A011R126-F1
#
_cell.length_a   1.000
_cell.length_b   1.000
_cell.length_c   1.000
_cell.angle_alpha   90.00
_cell.angle_beta   90.00
_cell.angle_gamma   90.00
#
_symmetry.space_group_name_H-M   'P 1'
#
loop_
_entity.id
_entity.type
_entity.pdbx_description
1 polymer ?
#
loop_
_entity_poly.entity_id
_entity_poly.type
_entity_poly.pdbx_seq_one_letter_code
_entity_poly.pdbx_strand_id
1 'polypeptide(L)'
;MRSTTYALYDLMGFERVGKLFERGAIEIAPLAYMRGRTLNHAFIILDEAQNTTPEQMKMFLTRIGIGAKAVVTGDVTQIDLQRGQKSGLIEARLILREVRGIAFTEFLKDDVVRHPLVARIVSAYEAHTAALAAPSTATVGNGEARR
;
A
#
# COMPACT_ATOMS: atom_id res chain seq x y z
N MET A 1 -4.39 -7.03 -5.25
CA MET A 1 -3.76 -7.82 -4.17
C MET A 1 -4.72 -8.93 -3.77
N ARG A 2 -4.28 -10.18 -3.52
CA ARG A 2 -5.17 -11.17 -2.86
C ARG A 2 -5.47 -10.64 -1.46
N SER A 3 -6.72 -10.76 -1.00
CA SER A 3 -7.03 -10.38 0.40
C SER A 3 -6.14 -11.17 1.35
N THR A 4 -5.68 -10.53 2.42
CA THR A 4 -4.80 -11.12 3.44
C THR A 4 -5.31 -12.48 3.93
N THR A 5 -6.63 -12.66 4.03
CA THR A 5 -7.28 -13.93 4.37
C THR A 5 -6.92 -15.06 3.39
N TYR A 6 -6.96 -14.78 2.08
CA TYR A 6 -6.61 -15.76 1.07
C TYR A 6 -5.12 -16.11 1.09
N ALA A 7 -4.26 -15.12 1.34
CA ALA A 7 -2.83 -15.38 1.50
C ALA A 7 -2.55 -16.30 2.70
N LEU A 8 -3.28 -16.13 3.81
CA LEU A 8 -3.18 -17.03 4.96
C LEU A 8 -3.63 -18.45 4.61
N TYR A 9 -4.73 -18.61 3.86
CA TYR A 9 -5.21 -19.92 3.43
C TYR A 9 -4.20 -20.63 2.52
N ASP A 10 -3.58 -19.92 1.59
CA ASP A 10 -2.55 -20.47 0.70
C ASP A 10 -1.30 -20.93 1.48
N LEU A 11 -0.91 -20.19 2.52
CA LEU A 11 0.31 -20.47 3.30
C LEU A 11 0.14 -21.60 4.33
N MET A 12 -1.04 -21.68 4.97
CA MET A 12 -1.24 -22.53 6.15
C MET A 12 -2.30 -23.62 5.96
N GLY A 13 -3.07 -23.54 4.87
CA GLY A 13 -4.21 -24.42 4.59
C GLY A 13 -5.49 -23.95 5.30
N PHE A 14 -6.63 -24.18 4.66
CA PHE A 14 -7.95 -23.72 5.10
C PHE A 14 -8.30 -24.16 6.53
N GLU A 15 -8.18 -25.46 6.82
CA GLU A 15 -8.49 -26.06 8.12
C GLU A 15 -7.70 -25.44 9.28
N ARG A 16 -6.41 -25.17 9.06
CA ARG A 16 -5.54 -24.62 10.11
C ARG A 16 -5.88 -23.16 10.39
N VAL A 17 -6.11 -22.39 9.34
CA VAL A 17 -6.49 -20.98 9.46
C VAL A 17 -7.85 -20.84 10.13
N GLY A 18 -8.83 -21.69 9.77
CA GLY A 18 -10.14 -21.74 10.45
C GLY A 18 -10.01 -21.93 11.96
N LYS A 19 -9.22 -22.92 12.40
CA LYS A 19 -8.95 -23.15 13.84
C LYS A 19 -8.27 -21.97 14.53
N LEU A 20 -7.43 -21.22 13.82
CA LEU A 20 -6.75 -20.04 14.39
C LEU A 20 -7.71 -18.86 14.53
N PHE A 21 -8.65 -18.68 13.59
CA PHE A 21 -9.73 -17.71 13.73
C PHE A 21 -10.67 -18.06 14.89
N GLU A 22 -11.11 -19.31 14.99
CA GLU A 22 -11.99 -19.77 16.08
C GLU A 22 -11.38 -19.57 17.46
N ARG A 23 -10.06 -19.75 17.58
CA ARG A 23 -9.31 -19.53 18.83
C ARG A 23 -8.98 -18.06 19.09
N GLY A 24 -9.32 -17.15 18.18
CA GLY A 24 -8.98 -15.72 18.25
C GLY A 24 -7.48 -15.44 18.11
N ALA A 25 -6.69 -16.40 17.62
CA ALA A 25 -5.25 -16.23 17.40
C ALA A 25 -4.95 -15.39 16.15
N ILE A 26 -5.86 -15.40 15.18
CA ILE A 26 -5.86 -14.50 14.02
C ILE A 26 -7.16 -13.69 14.07
N GLU A 27 -7.03 -12.37 13.94
CA GLU A 27 -8.15 -11.44 13.84
C GLU A 27 -7.97 -10.60 12.58
N ILE A 28 -9.01 -10.51 11.75
CA ILE A 28 -9.07 -9.56 10.63
C ILE A 28 -10.21 -8.60 10.94
N ALA A 29 -9.86 -7.33 11.11
CA ALA A 29 -10.79 -6.29 11.52
C ALA A 29 -10.54 -4.99 10.75
N PRO A 30 -11.58 -4.20 10.48
CA PRO A 30 -11.42 -2.88 9.89
C PRO A 30 -10.68 -1.94 10.85
N LEU A 31 -10.01 -0.92 10.32
CA LEU A 31 -9.24 0.04 11.11
C LEU A 31 -10.07 0.69 12.23
N ALA A 32 -11.36 0.95 12.00
CA ALA A 32 -12.26 1.53 13.00
C ALA A 32 -12.38 0.69 14.30
N TYR A 33 -12.18 -0.64 14.20
CA TYR A 33 -12.25 -1.55 15.34
C TYR A 33 -11.09 -1.37 16.32
N MET A 34 -10.02 -0.71 15.91
CA MET A 34 -8.86 -0.43 16.76
C MET A 34 -9.09 0.74 17.72
N ARG A 35 -10.15 1.55 17.50
CA ARG A 35 -10.47 2.69 18.35
C ARG A 35 -10.70 2.23 19.79
N GLY A 36 -9.91 2.78 20.72
CA GLY A 36 -10.04 2.50 22.15
C GLY A 36 -9.43 1.16 22.62
N ARG A 37 -8.83 0.36 21.73
CA ARG A 37 -8.16 -0.90 22.10
C ARG A 37 -6.67 -0.72 22.23
N THR A 38 -6.03 -1.26 23.26
CA THR A 38 -4.57 -1.37 23.31
C THR A 38 -4.17 -2.78 22.95
N LEU A 39 -3.29 -2.93 21.95
CA LEU A 39 -2.88 -4.22 21.40
C LEU A 39 -1.55 -4.62 22.06
N ASN A 40 -1.61 -5.48 23.08
CA ASN A 40 -0.43 -6.00 23.78
C ASN A 40 -0.10 -7.41 23.26
N HIS A 41 1.18 -7.77 23.26
CA HIS A 41 1.67 -9.12 22.89
C HIS A 41 1.12 -9.64 21.55
N ALA A 42 0.98 -8.76 20.56
CA ALA A 42 0.39 -9.06 19.27
C ALA A 42 1.33 -8.68 18.11
N PHE A 43 1.18 -9.37 16.98
CA PHE A 43 1.77 -8.97 15.71
C PHE A 43 0.67 -8.41 14.82
N ILE A 44 0.77 -7.12 14.48
CA ILE A 44 -0.29 -6.38 13.78
C ILE A 44 0.19 -5.99 12.40
N ILE A 45 -0.66 -6.18 11.39
CA ILE A 45 -0.43 -5.70 10.03
C ILE A 45 -1.54 -4.71 9.69
N LEU A 46 -1.16 -3.47 9.38
CA LEU A 46 -2.06 -2.50 8.75
C LEU A 46 -1.74 -2.49 7.26
N ASP A 47 -2.66 -3.04 6.46
CA ASP A 47 -2.52 -3.11 5.02
C ASP A 47 -3.24 -1.95 4.31
N GLU A 48 -2.81 -1.64 3.08
CA GLU A 48 -3.36 -0.54 2.25
C GLU A 48 -3.33 0.83 2.98
N ALA A 49 -2.28 1.07 3.76
CA ALA A 49 -2.17 2.21 4.65
C ALA A 49 -2.15 3.58 3.93
N GLN A 50 -1.88 3.60 2.62
CA GLN A 50 -1.98 4.82 1.81
C GLN A 50 -3.39 5.44 1.84
N ASN A 51 -4.41 4.62 2.09
CA ASN A 51 -5.83 5.01 2.18
C ASN A 51 -6.24 5.45 3.58
N THR A 52 -5.29 5.64 4.50
CA THR A 52 -5.56 6.19 5.83
C THR A 52 -5.40 7.71 5.84
N THR A 53 -6.23 8.39 6.62
CA THR A 53 -6.00 9.79 6.97
C THR A 53 -4.93 9.91 8.07
N PRO A 54 -4.33 11.10 8.26
CA PRO A 54 -3.37 11.33 9.35
C PRO A 54 -3.93 11.01 10.72
N GLU A 55 -5.20 11.34 10.97
CA GLU A 55 -5.89 11.07 12.22
C GLU A 55 -6.07 9.56 12.44
N GLN A 56 -6.41 8.83 11.38
CA GLN A 56 -6.56 7.38 11.42
C GLN A 56 -5.21 6.68 11.65
N MET A 57 -4.15 7.12 10.97
CA MET A 57 -2.79 6.61 11.18
C MET A 57 -2.32 6.87 12.61
N LYS A 58 -2.47 8.10 13.12
CA LYS A 58 -2.14 8.44 14.52
C LYS A 58 -2.96 7.61 15.51
N MET A 59 -4.26 7.43 15.23
CA MET A 59 -5.13 6.59 16.04
C MET A 59 -4.57 5.17 16.12
N PHE A 60 -4.22 4.55 14.98
CA PHE A 60 -3.64 3.22 14.92
C PHE A 60 -2.32 3.10 15.68
N LEU A 61 -1.35 3.96 15.38
CA LEU A 61 0.00 3.87 15.96
C LEU A 61 -0.02 4.00 17.49
N THR A 62 -0.95 4.79 18.03
CA THR A 62 -1.13 4.92 19.49
C THR A 62 -1.82 3.73 20.16
N ARG A 63 -2.26 2.72 19.39
CA ARG A 63 -2.82 1.46 19.93
C ARG A 63 -1.76 0.39 20.18
N ILE A 64 -0.55 0.57 19.66
CA ILE A 64 0.54 -0.40 19.82
C ILE A 64 0.96 -0.43 21.29
N GLY A 65 0.72 -1.57 21.94
CA GLY A 65 0.99 -1.80 23.35
C GLY A 65 2.32 -2.52 23.60
N ILE A 66 2.49 -2.97 24.84
CA ILE A 66 3.73 -3.63 25.28
C ILE A 66 3.85 -5.02 24.62
N GLY A 67 5.06 -5.34 24.19
CA GLY A 67 5.36 -6.63 23.55
C GLY A 67 4.72 -6.81 22.17
N ALA A 68 4.10 -5.77 21.62
CA ALA A 68 3.53 -5.80 20.29
C ALA A 68 4.55 -5.36 19.22
N LYS A 69 4.35 -5.86 18.01
CA LYS A 69 5.05 -5.39 16.81
C LYS A 69 4.01 -5.07 15.74
N ALA A 70 4.17 -3.94 15.08
CA ALA A 70 3.30 -3.54 13.99
C ALA A 70 4.09 -3.39 12.69
N VAL A 71 3.50 -3.84 11.59
CA VAL A 71 3.97 -3.61 10.23
C VAL A 71 2.87 -2.84 9.50
N VAL A 72 3.25 -1.75 8.84
CA VAL A 72 2.35 -0.92 8.06
C VAL A 72 2.77 -1.02 6.60
N THR A 73 1.88 -1.47 5.73
CA THR A 73 2.13 -1.68 4.30
C THR A 73 1.24 -0.76 3.47
N GLY A 74 1.73 -0.32 2.31
CA GLY A 74 0.96 0.49 1.38
C GLY A 74 1.77 0.96 0.19
N ASP A 75 1.06 1.40 -0.86
CA ASP A 75 1.63 1.95 -2.09
C ASP A 75 1.24 3.44 -2.23
N VAL A 76 2.21 4.32 -2.05
CA VAL A 76 2.00 5.78 -2.12
C VAL A 76 1.58 6.29 -3.50
N THR A 77 1.68 5.46 -4.54
CA THR A 77 1.21 5.81 -5.90
C THR A 77 -0.27 5.53 -6.12
N GLN A 78 -0.91 4.77 -5.22
CA GLN A 78 -2.30 4.30 -5.32
C GLN A 78 -3.18 4.86 -4.19
N ILE A 79 -3.07 6.16 -3.92
CA ILE A 79 -3.85 6.83 -2.87
C ILE A 79 -5.30 6.98 -3.35
N ASP A 80 -6.22 6.30 -2.69
CA ASP A 80 -7.67 6.39 -2.90
C ASP A 80 -8.35 7.15 -1.76
N LEU A 81 -8.00 8.43 -1.64
CA LEU A 81 -8.59 9.35 -0.67
C LEU A 81 -9.40 10.44 -1.37
N GLN A 82 -10.33 11.05 -0.63
CA GLN A 82 -11.07 12.20 -1.14
C GLN A 82 -10.11 13.31 -1.60
N ARG A 83 -10.46 13.99 -2.70
CA ARG A 83 -9.62 15.06 -3.26
C ARG A 83 -9.28 16.10 -2.20
N GLY A 84 -7.98 16.39 -2.05
CA GLY A 84 -7.45 17.36 -1.09
C GLY A 84 -7.11 16.78 0.28
N GLN A 85 -7.47 15.52 0.56
CA GLN A 85 -7.08 14.86 1.79
C GLN A 85 -5.65 14.33 1.68
N LYS A 86 -4.85 14.51 2.74
CA LYS A 86 -3.49 13.99 2.82
C LYS A 86 -3.50 12.52 3.24
N SER A 87 -2.54 11.75 2.74
CA SER A 87 -2.32 10.37 3.19
C SER A 87 -1.57 10.35 4.52
N GLY A 88 -2.12 9.62 5.49
CA GLY A 88 -1.50 9.38 6.79
C GLY A 88 -0.19 8.58 6.67
N LEU A 89 -0.06 7.70 5.67
CA LEU A 89 1.19 6.96 5.43
C LEU A 89 2.32 7.90 5.02
N ILE A 90 2.06 8.82 4.09
CA ILE A 90 3.06 9.80 3.63
C ILE A 90 3.48 10.71 4.78
N GLU A 91 2.52 11.21 5.55
CA GLU A 91 2.80 12.07 6.69
C GLU A 91 3.55 11.35 7.81
N ALA A 92 3.15 10.13 8.16
CA ALA A 92 3.86 9.31 9.14
C ALA A 92 5.32 9.05 8.72
N ARG A 93 5.58 8.79 7.43
CA ARG A 93 6.94 8.66 6.90
C ARG A 93 7.79 9.91 7.06
N LEU A 94 7.19 11.11 7.13
CA LEU A 94 7.92 12.36 7.35
C LEU A 94 8.12 12.63 8.83
N ILE A 95 7.07 12.47 9.63
CA ILE A 95 7.07 12.80 11.07
C ILE A 95 7.91 11.81 11.88
N LEU A 96 7.86 10.53 11.53
CA LEU A 96 8.42 9.46 12.37
C LEU A 96 9.84 9.02 11.98
N ARG A 97 10.50 9.75 11.07
CA ARG A 97 11.84 9.37 10.54
C ARG A 97 12.90 9.17 11.62
N GLU A 98 12.86 9.99 12.66
CA GLU A 98 13.86 10.00 13.73
C GLU A 98 13.39 9.27 14.99
N VAL A 99 12.21 8.66 14.95
CA VAL A 99 11.65 7.95 16.10
C VAL A 99 12.34 6.59 16.24
N ARG A 100 13.07 6.42 17.34
CA ARG A 100 13.73 5.15 17.67
C ARG A 100 12.72 4.01 17.74
N GLY A 101 13.09 2.87 17.15
CA GLY A 101 12.24 1.68 17.10
C GLY A 101 11.30 1.61 15.90
N ILE A 102 11.32 2.63 15.02
CA ILE A 102 10.59 2.64 13.75
C ILE A 102 11.61 2.54 12.62
N ALA A 103 11.32 1.70 11.64
CA ALA A 103 12.12 1.56 10.43
C ALA A 103 11.20 1.70 9.20
N PHE A 104 11.76 2.28 8.14
CA PHE A 104 11.08 2.41 6.86
C PHE A 104 11.82 1.55 5.84
N THR A 105 11.07 0.74 5.09
CA THR A 105 11.60 -0.08 4.00
C THR A 105 10.81 0.24 2.75
N GLU A 106 11.51 0.70 1.71
CA GLU A 106 10.92 1.03 0.42
C GLU A 106 11.29 -0.08 -0.57
N PHE A 107 10.27 -0.71 -1.15
CA PHE A 107 10.44 -1.69 -2.21
C PHE A 107 10.40 -0.99 -3.57
N LEU A 108 11.32 -1.39 -4.44
CA LEU A 108 11.41 -0.92 -5.81
C LEU A 108 10.63 -1.85 -6.75
N LYS A 109 10.45 -1.42 -8.00
CA LYS A 109 9.80 -2.25 -9.04
C LYS A 109 10.51 -3.60 -9.20
N ASP A 110 11.83 -3.63 -9.05
CA ASP A 110 12.65 -4.82 -9.22
C ASP A 110 12.48 -5.84 -8.09
N ASP A 111 11.95 -5.42 -6.92
CA ASP A 111 11.62 -6.32 -5.81
C ASP A 111 10.30 -7.09 -6.07
N VAL A 112 9.55 -6.73 -7.11
CA VAL A 112 8.24 -7.31 -7.40
C VAL A 112 8.38 -8.53 -8.31
N VAL A 113 8.35 -9.71 -7.70
CA VAL A 113 8.31 -10.97 -8.44
C VAL A 113 6.91 -11.20 -9.01
N ARG A 114 6.80 -11.14 -10.34
CA ARG A 114 5.54 -11.40 -11.07
C ARG A 114 5.71 -12.62 -11.96
N HIS A 115 4.61 -13.28 -12.27
CA HIS A 115 4.59 -14.29 -13.31
C HIS A 115 5.11 -13.68 -14.64
N PRO A 116 5.99 -14.36 -15.41
CA PRO A 116 6.61 -13.78 -16.61
C PRO A 116 5.60 -13.22 -17.63
N LEU A 117 4.45 -13.89 -17.77
CA LEU A 117 3.35 -13.40 -18.62
C LEU A 117 2.78 -12.06 -18.13
N VAL A 118 2.57 -11.90 -16.83
CA VAL A 118 2.03 -10.67 -16.24
C VAL A 118 3.02 -9.53 -16.43
N ALA A 119 4.32 -9.79 -16.25
CA ALA A 119 5.37 -8.80 -16.52
C ALA A 119 5.31 -8.31 -17.98
N ARG A 120 5.24 -9.24 -18.96
CA ARG A 120 5.10 -8.90 -20.39
C ARG A 120 3.84 -8.08 -20.69
N ILE A 121 2.70 -8.42 -20.06
CA ILE A 121 1.46 -7.66 -20.22
C ILE A 121 1.63 -6.23 -19.69
N VAL A 122 2.16 -6.08 -18.47
CA VAL A 122 2.37 -4.75 -17.88
C VAL A 122 3.30 -3.90 -18.74
N SER A 123 4.42 -4.45 -19.22
CA SER A 123 5.34 -3.73 -20.10
C SER A 123 4.70 -3.28 -21.42
N ALA A 124 3.80 -4.08 -22.00
CA ALA A 124 3.09 -3.70 -23.21
C ALA A 124 2.14 -2.51 -22.97
N TYR A 125 1.43 -2.48 -21.83
CA TYR A 125 0.60 -1.34 -21.44
C TYR A 125 1.43 -0.09 -21.14
N GLU A 126 2.53 -0.22 -20.39
CA GLU A 126 3.43 0.90 -20.09
C GLU A 126 3.99 1.53 -21.38
N ALA A 127 4.40 0.72 -22.36
CA ALA A 127 4.89 1.20 -23.66
C ALA A 127 3.80 1.94 -24.47
N HIS A 128 2.57 1.43 -24.46
CA HIS A 128 1.45 2.07 -25.15
C HIS A 128 1.08 3.42 -24.52
N THR A 129 1.00 3.48 -23.18
CA THR A 129 0.71 4.74 -22.46
C THR A 129 1.82 5.76 -22.68
N ALA A 130 3.10 5.35 -22.67
CA ALA A 130 4.22 6.24 -22.97
C ALA A 130 4.17 6.80 -24.40
N ALA A 131 3.79 5.99 -25.38
CA ALA A 131 3.62 6.44 -26.76
C ALA A 131 2.48 7.47 -26.92
N LEU A 132 1.40 7.34 -26.15
CA LEU A 132 0.29 8.31 -26.14
C LEU A 132 0.64 9.62 -25.41
N ALA A 133 1.55 9.58 -24.44
CA ALA A 133 1.99 10.74 -23.68
C ALA A 133 3.08 11.57 -24.40
N ALA A 134 3.70 11.04 -25.47
CA ALA A 134 4.66 11.78 -26.26
C ALA A 134 3.95 12.89 -27.05
N PRO A 135 4.36 14.17 -26.92
CA PRO A 135 3.74 15.24 -27.66
C PRO A 135 3.93 15.00 -29.16
N SER A 136 2.83 15.05 -29.90
CA SER A 136 2.82 15.10 -31.37
C SER A 136 3.56 16.37 -31.81
N THR A 137 4.87 16.26 -32.04
CA THR A 137 5.63 17.24 -32.81
C THR A 137 5.37 16.99 -34.30
N ALA A 138 4.11 17.15 -34.72
CA ALA A 138 3.76 17.24 -36.13
C ALA A 138 4.01 18.68 -36.60
N THR A 139 5.14 18.83 -37.28
CA THR A 139 5.49 19.92 -38.19
C THR A 139 4.29 20.42 -39.00
N VAL A 140 3.85 21.66 -38.77
CA VAL A 140 3.13 22.44 -39.79
C VAL A 140 4.16 23.28 -40.52
N GLY A 141 4.37 22.94 -41.79
CA GLY A 141 5.38 23.51 -42.67
C GLY A 141 5.24 25.02 -42.84
N ASN A 142 6.39 25.68 -42.71
CA ASN A 142 6.63 27.02 -43.19
C ASN A 142 6.59 26.99 -44.73
N GLY A 143 5.58 27.61 -45.34
CA GLY A 143 5.35 27.61 -46.78
C GLY A 143 4.76 28.93 -47.26
N GLU A 144 5.66 29.82 -47.66
CA GLU A 144 5.51 30.87 -48.69
C GLU A 144 4.65 32.11 -48.40
N ALA A 145 5.32 33.10 -47.81
CA ALA A 145 5.16 34.48 -48.23
C ALA A 145 5.75 34.66 -49.65
N ARG A 146 4.92 34.96 -50.65
CA ARG A 146 5.33 35.65 -51.89
C ARG A 146 4.10 36.29 -52.55
N ARG A 147 4.05 37.61 -52.40
CA ARG A 147 3.59 38.67 -53.32
C ARG A 147 2.19 38.56 -53.94
#